data_AF-A0A839QII2-F1
#
_entry.id   AF-A0A839QII2-F1
#
_cell.length_a   1.000
_cell.length_b   1.000
_cell.length_c   1.000
_cell.angle_alpha   90.00
_cell.angle_beta   90.00
_cell.angle_gamma   90.00
#
_symmetry.space_group_name_H-M   'P 1'
#
loop_
_entity.id
_entity.type
_entity.pdbx_description
1 polymer ?
#
loop_
_entity_poly.entity_id
_entity_poly.type
_entity_poly.pdbx_seq_one_letter_code
_entity_poly.pdbx_strand_id
1 'polypeptide(L)'
;MSFADSDNATTGETVEVSVRHEAELDNGKLVLLLNDRGWCSSGHWSEVRQQEIEETVRVVVGPDEPYGEENVEEAITGHWAYIQDILTQQGIEVRVSELREMQHDVVLSKRLQDRLGIGNNHSG
;
A
#
# COMPACT_ATOMS: atom_id res chain seq x y z
N MET A 1 -5.76 -1.23 -5.86
CA MET A 1 -5.80 -2.02 -4.61
C MET A 1 -4.40 -2.12 -4.01
N SER A 2 -4.26 -2.23 -2.69
CA SER A 2 -2.97 -2.48 -2.01
C SER A 2 -3.05 -3.67 -1.08
N PHE A 3 -2.03 -4.51 -1.10
CA PHE A 3 -1.89 -5.68 -0.25
C PHE A 3 -0.80 -5.42 0.79
N ALA A 4 -1.16 -5.48 2.06
CA ALA A 4 -0.24 -5.28 3.17
C ALA A 4 0.05 -6.61 3.89
N ASP A 5 1.32 -6.89 4.16
CA ASP A 5 1.78 -8.08 4.89
C ASP A 5 2.81 -7.69 5.95
N SER A 6 2.78 -8.37 7.09
CA SER A 6 3.87 -8.32 8.07
C SER A 6 4.91 -9.38 7.73
N ASP A 7 6.20 -9.03 7.66
CA ASP A 7 7.25 -10.03 7.42
C ASP A 7 7.30 -11.06 8.57
N ASN A 8 7.70 -12.29 8.25
CA ASN A 8 7.88 -13.38 9.20
C ASN A 8 9.20 -13.27 9.99
N ALA A 9 10.17 -12.49 9.50
CA ALA A 9 11.47 -12.30 10.15
C ALA A 9 11.40 -11.50 11.45
N THR A 10 10.38 -10.65 11.62
CA THR A 10 10.18 -9.86 12.83
C THR A 10 9.51 -10.71 13.91
N THR A 11 10.34 -11.41 14.69
CA THR A 11 9.94 -12.00 15.97
C THR A 11 9.70 -10.94 17.06
N GLY A 12 9.85 -9.66 16.73
CA GLY A 12 10.08 -8.57 17.67
C GLY A 12 8.92 -7.61 17.91
N GLU A 13 9.16 -6.77 18.91
CA GLU A 13 8.32 -5.71 19.48
C GLU A 13 7.95 -4.58 18.52
N THR A 14 8.48 -4.56 17.30
CA THR A 14 8.35 -3.48 16.31
C THR A 14 7.32 -3.82 15.24
N VAL A 15 6.68 -2.79 14.69
CA VAL A 15 5.71 -2.89 13.59
C VAL A 15 6.43 -2.75 12.27
N GLU A 16 6.36 -3.80 11.44
CA GLU A 16 6.96 -3.83 10.11
C GLU A 16 5.91 -4.31 9.11
N VAL A 17 5.68 -3.51 8.06
CA VAL A 17 4.67 -3.78 7.04
C VAL A 17 5.28 -3.56 5.67
N SER A 18 5.18 -4.59 4.83
CA SER A 18 5.44 -4.50 3.40
C SER A 18 4.12 -4.29 2.65
N VAL A 19 4.16 -3.53 1.57
CA VAL A 19 2.99 -3.16 0.77
C VAL A 19 3.26 -3.39 -0.70
N ARG A 20 2.34 -4.10 -1.34
CA ARG A 20 2.27 -4.26 -2.79
C ARG A 20 1.08 -3.50 -3.34
N HIS A 21 1.30 -2.59 -4.29
CA HIS A 21 0.26 -1.80 -4.94
C HIS A 21 -0.04 -2.37 -6.32
N GLU A 22 -1.32 -2.60 -6.63
CA GLU A 22 -1.75 -3.26 -7.86
C GLU A 22 -2.99 -2.58 -8.45
N ALA A 23 -3.08 -2.55 -9.78
CA ALA A 23 -4.30 -2.19 -10.50
C ALA A 23 -5.09 -3.47 -10.80
N GLU A 24 -6.38 -3.46 -10.46
CA GLU A 24 -7.32 -4.51 -10.86
C GLU A 24 -7.99 -4.12 -12.17
N LEU A 25 -7.91 -5.02 -13.15
CA LEU A 25 -8.55 -4.85 -14.46
C LEU A 25 -9.97 -5.39 -14.43
N ASP A 26 -10.77 -5.01 -15.43
CA ASP A 26 -12.15 -5.48 -15.63
C ASP A 26 -12.30 -7.01 -15.67
N ASN A 27 -11.27 -7.71 -16.12
CA ASN A 27 -11.18 -9.16 -16.18
C ASN A 27 -10.70 -9.81 -14.87
N GLY A 28 -10.55 -9.03 -13.80
CA GLY A 28 -10.09 -9.47 -12.47
C GLY A 28 -8.59 -9.76 -12.39
N LYS A 29 -7.80 -9.48 -13.44
CA LYS A 29 -6.35 -9.60 -13.38
C LYS A 29 -5.76 -8.43 -12.60
N LEU A 30 -4.71 -8.73 -11.85
CA LEU A 30 -3.95 -7.75 -11.09
C LEU A 30 -2.66 -7.43 -11.83
N VAL A 31 -2.41 -6.13 -12.03
CA VAL A 31 -1.17 -5.60 -12.61
C VAL A 31 -0.36 -4.96 -11.50
N LEU A 32 0.89 -5.40 -11.35
CA LEU A 32 1.79 -4.86 -10.35
C LEU A 32 2.18 -3.41 -10.70
N LEU A 33 1.95 -2.49 -9.77
CA LEU A 33 2.36 -1.09 -9.88
C LEU A 33 3.61 -0.82 -9.03
N LEU A 34 3.56 -1.18 -7.74
CA LEU A 34 4.65 -0.96 -6.79
C LEU A 34 4.83 -2.19 -5.91
N ASN A 35 6.07 -2.62 -5.66
CA ASN A 35 6.40 -3.75 -4.76
C ASN A 35 7.48 -3.44 -3.73
N ASP A 36 7.92 -2.19 -3.67
CA ASP A 36 9.01 -1.67 -2.84
C ASP A 36 8.49 -0.79 -1.70
N ARG A 37 7.19 -0.78 -1.47
CA ARG A 37 6.53 0.07 -0.48
C ARG A 37 6.37 -0.65 0.86
N GLY A 38 6.32 0.15 1.93
CA GLY A 38 6.23 -0.36 3.29
C GLY A 38 6.76 0.64 4.29
N TRP A 39 6.74 0.25 5.57
CA TRP A 39 7.34 1.03 6.65
C TRP A 39 7.72 0.13 7.82
N CYS A 40 8.56 0.67 8.68
CA CYS A 40 8.88 0.11 9.99
C CYS A 40 8.70 1.19 11.06
N SER A 41 8.23 0.79 12.23
CA SER A 41 8.03 1.64 13.40
C SER A 41 8.46 0.90 14.66
N SER A 42 8.99 1.63 15.64
CA SER A 42 9.38 1.08 16.94
C SER A 42 8.19 0.75 17.86
N GLY A 43 6.95 1.01 17.43
CA GLY A 43 5.74 0.73 18.21
C GLY A 43 5.36 -0.75 18.26
N HIS A 44 4.50 -1.12 19.22
CA HIS A 44 4.06 -2.49 19.42
C HIS A 44 2.78 -2.83 18.65
N TRP A 45 2.68 -4.06 18.15
CA TRP A 45 1.47 -4.57 17.45
C TRP A 45 0.18 -4.47 18.29
N SER A 46 0.28 -4.51 19.62
CA SER A 46 -0.87 -4.37 20.53
C SER A 46 -1.46 -2.96 20.58
N GLU A 47 -0.71 -1.96 20.13
CA GLU A 47 -1.10 -0.54 20.17
C GLU A 47 -1.64 -0.07 18.82
N VAL A 48 -1.32 -0.78 17.74
CA VAL A 48 -1.69 -0.40 16.37
C VAL A 48 -3.07 -0.92 16.02
N ARG A 49 -3.87 -0.05 15.40
CA ARG A 49 -5.22 -0.40 14.93
C ARG A 49 -5.23 -0.75 13.46
N GLN A 50 -6.21 -1.57 13.05
CA GLN A 50 -6.46 -1.88 11.64
C GLN A 50 -6.58 -0.62 10.79
N GLN A 51 -7.38 0.35 11.25
CA GLN A 51 -7.62 1.60 10.53
C GLN A 51 -6.31 2.38 10.30
N GLU A 52 -5.43 2.43 11.30
CA GLU A 52 -4.13 3.13 11.20
C GLU A 52 -3.21 2.46 10.17
N ILE A 53 -3.21 1.12 10.12
CA ILE A 53 -2.51 0.36 9.07
C ILE A 53 -3.06 0.74 7.70
N GLU A 54 -4.38 0.71 7.51
CA GLU A 54 -4.99 1.00 6.22
C GLU A 54 -4.76 2.45 5.77
N GLU A 55 -4.81 3.41 6.69
CA GLU A 55 -4.48 4.81 6.41
C GLU A 55 -3.00 4.95 6.01
N THR A 56 -2.09 4.30 6.74
CA THR A 56 -0.65 4.33 6.44
C THR A 56 -0.33 3.64 5.10
N VAL A 57 -1.00 2.53 4.77
CA VAL A 57 -0.88 1.87 3.45
C VAL A 57 -1.18 2.84 2.32
N ARG A 58 -2.24 3.66 2.44
CA ARG A 58 -2.60 4.64 1.40
C ARG A 58 -1.57 5.76 1.26
N VAL A 59 -0.89 6.10 2.35
CA VAL A 59 0.19 7.10 2.34
C VAL A 59 1.45 6.53 1.66
N VAL A 60 1.92 5.34 2.05
CA VAL A 60 3.23 4.82 1.58
C VAL A 60 3.25 4.40 0.11
N VAL A 61 2.09 4.08 -0.47
CA VAL A 61 1.95 3.83 -1.91
C VAL A 61 1.69 5.09 -2.71
N GLY A 62 1.57 6.24 -2.05
CA GLY A 62 1.45 7.55 -2.68
C GLY A 62 2.81 8.09 -3.15
N PRO A 63 2.86 9.39 -3.52
CA PRO A 63 4.10 10.04 -3.91
C PRO A 63 5.12 10.03 -2.77
N ASP A 64 6.39 9.91 -3.14
CA ASP A 64 7.48 10.04 -2.18
C ASP A 64 7.60 11.49 -1.68
N GLU A 65 8.28 11.66 -0.54
CA GLU A 65 8.59 12.99 -0.04
C GLU A 65 9.51 13.73 -1.03
N PRO A 66 9.22 14.99 -1.38
CA PRO A 66 10.05 15.75 -2.31
C PRO A 66 11.50 15.82 -1.84
N TYR A 67 12.44 15.68 -2.76
CA TYR A 67 13.87 15.70 -2.45
C TYR A 67 14.63 16.81 -3.18
N GLY A 68 15.59 17.43 -2.48
CA GLY A 68 16.44 18.47 -3.05
C GLY A 68 15.66 19.75 -3.36
N GLU A 69 15.60 20.12 -4.65
CA GLU A 69 14.87 21.31 -5.12
C GLU A 69 13.44 20.98 -5.58
N GLU A 70 13.05 19.70 -5.55
CA GLU A 70 11.71 19.26 -5.94
C GLU A 70 10.64 19.80 -4.97
N ASN A 71 9.51 20.22 -5.52
CA ASN A 71 8.34 20.60 -4.72
C ASN A 71 7.27 19.49 -4.68
N VAL A 72 6.28 19.66 -3.80
CA VAL A 72 5.20 18.67 -3.60
C VAL A 72 4.41 18.36 -4.88
N GLU A 73 4.17 19.36 -5.73
CA GLU A 73 3.41 19.15 -6.98
C GLU A 73 4.20 18.34 -8.01
N GLU A 74 5.52 18.54 -8.06
CA GLU A 74 6.42 17.77 -8.91
C GLU A 74 6.47 16.29 -8.49
N ALA A 75 6.63 16.02 -7.19
CA ALA A 75 6.63 14.66 -6.65
C ALA A 75 5.29 13.94 -6.92
N ILE A 76 4.18 14.64 -6.73
CA ILE A 76 2.84 14.13 -7.05
C ILE A 76 2.72 13.81 -8.54
N THR A 77 3.16 14.73 -9.41
CA THR A 77 3.05 14.57 -10.87
C THR A 77 3.91 13.41 -11.35
N GLY A 78 5.15 13.32 -10.87
CA GLY A 78 6.07 12.22 -11.18
C GLY A 78 5.52 10.86 -10.76
N HIS A 79 4.94 10.78 -9.56
CA HIS A 79 4.32 9.55 -9.06
C HIS A 79 3.21 9.04 -9.98
N TRP A 80 2.26 9.90 -10.37
CA TRP A 80 1.16 9.49 -11.25
C TRP A 80 1.62 9.18 -12.67
N ALA A 81 2.60 9.92 -13.20
CA ALA A 81 3.20 9.63 -14.50
C ALA A 81 3.88 8.26 -14.51
N TYR A 82 4.57 7.89 -13.42
CA TYR A 82 5.19 6.58 -13.27
C TYR A 82 4.17 5.44 -13.26
N ILE A 83 3.07 5.57 -12.50
CA ILE A 83 1.98 4.58 -12.50
C ILE A 83 1.35 4.44 -13.89
N GLN A 84 1.09 5.56 -14.58
CA GLN A 84 0.52 5.54 -15.92
C GLN A 84 1.47 4.87 -16.92
N ASP A 85 2.77 5.11 -16.81
CA ASP A 85 3.78 4.49 -17.68
C ASP A 85 3.82 2.97 -17.50
N ILE A 86 3.77 2.46 -16.26
CA ILE A 86 3.69 1.01 -15.99
C ILE A 86 2.46 0.39 -16.68
N LEU A 87 1.29 1.02 -16.55
CA LEU A 87 0.06 0.53 -17.18
C LEU A 87 0.14 0.58 -18.71
N THR A 88 0.72 1.65 -19.25
CA THR A 88 0.90 1.82 -20.70
C THR A 88 1.83 0.76 -21.28
N GLN A 89 2.91 0.40 -20.56
CA GLN A 89 3.81 -0.69 -20.96
C GLN A 89 3.11 -2.06 -21.00
N GLN A 90 2.03 -2.23 -20.22
CA GLN A 90 1.17 -3.42 -20.25
C GLN A 90 0.03 -3.33 -21.29
N GLY A 91 0.01 -2.27 -22.11
CA GLY A 91 -1.02 -2.03 -23.13
C GLY A 91 -2.32 -1.47 -22.58
N ILE A 92 -2.31 -0.90 -21.36
CA ILE A 92 -3.48 -0.34 -20.69
C ILE A 92 -3.40 1.18 -20.76
N GLU A 93 -4.29 1.78 -21.54
CA GLU A 93 -4.43 3.23 -21.64
C GLU A 93 -5.44 3.74 -20.60
N VAL A 94 -4.99 4.56 -19.66
CA VAL A 94 -5.84 5.18 -18.63
C VAL A 94 -5.35 6.60 -18.35
N ARG A 95 -6.27 7.52 -18.03
CA ARG A 95 -5.88 8.89 -17.64
C ARG A 95 -5.53 8.96 -16.17
N VAL A 96 -4.54 9.78 -15.82
CA VAL A 96 -4.21 10.07 -14.41
C VAL A 96 -5.41 10.60 -13.61
N SER A 97 -6.27 11.41 -14.23
CA SER A 97 -7.50 11.90 -13.59
C SER A 97 -8.45 10.77 -13.23
N GLU A 98 -8.57 9.76 -14.09
CA GLU A 98 -9.41 8.59 -13.85
C GLU A 98 -8.80 7.74 -12.72
N LEU A 99 -7.49 7.47 -12.77
CA LEU A 99 -6.76 6.74 -11.72
C LEU A 99 -6.94 7.35 -10.33
N ARG A 100 -6.92 8.68 -10.22
CA ARG A 100 -7.08 9.42 -8.97
C ARG A 100 -8.47 9.27 -8.34
N GLU A 101 -9.48 9.04 -9.16
CA GLU A 101 -10.87 8.88 -8.70
C GLU A 101 -11.23 7.42 -8.44
N MET A 102 -10.36 6.48 -8.79
CA MET A 102 -10.58 5.05 -8.56
C MET A 102 -10.57 4.73 -7.07
N GLN A 103 -11.40 3.74 -6.70
CA GLN A 103 -11.42 3.22 -5.35
C GLN A 103 -10.07 2.58 -4.99
N HIS A 104 -9.56 2.95 -3.80
CA HIS A 104 -8.33 2.40 -3.25
C HIS A 104 -8.64 1.45 -2.08
N ASP A 105 -8.85 0.19 -2.44
CA ASP A 105 -9.01 -0.88 -1.46
C ASP A 105 -7.67 -1.29 -0.85
N VAL A 106 -7.69 -1.56 0.46
CA VAL A 106 -6.56 -2.09 1.21
C VAL A 106 -6.93 -3.48 1.72
N VAL A 107 -6.11 -4.47 1.39
CA VAL A 107 -6.27 -5.87 1.79
C VAL A 107 -5.13 -6.24 2.73
N LEU A 108 -5.49 -6.58 3.97
CA LEU A 108 -4.53 -7.05 4.96
C LEU A 108 -4.36 -8.56 4.85
N SER A 109 -3.12 -9.05 4.83
CA SER A 109 -2.86 -10.48 4.86
C SER A 109 -3.39 -11.12 6.14
N LYS A 110 -3.62 -12.44 6.11
CA LYS A 110 -4.05 -13.18 7.30
C LYS A 110 -3.06 -13.03 8.46
N ARG A 111 -1.76 -13.04 8.16
CA ARG A 111 -0.71 -12.87 9.16
C ARG A 111 -0.77 -11.50 9.82
N LEU A 112 -0.97 -10.44 9.03
CA LEU A 112 -1.12 -9.08 9.53
C LEU A 112 -2.38 -8.94 10.39
N GLN A 113 -3.50 -9.55 9.97
CA GLN A 113 -4.73 -9.61 10.76
C GLN A 113 -4.53 -10.34 12.10
N ASP A 114 -3.80 -11.45 12.10
CA ASP A 114 -3.52 -12.24 13.31
C ASP A 114 -2.64 -11.45 14.30
N ARG A 115 -1.66 -10.67 13.80
CA ARG A 115 -0.84 -9.76 14.63
C ARG A 115 -1.67 -8.66 15.29
N LEU A 116 -2.68 -8.15 14.60
CA LEU A 116 -3.61 -7.15 15.11
C LEU A 116 -4.69 -7.75 16.03
N GLY A 117 -4.70 -9.06 16.24
CA GLY A 117 -5.72 -9.76 17.03
C GLY A 117 -7.10 -9.83 16.37
N ILE A 118 -7.21 -9.44 15.09
CA ILE A 118 -8.46 -9.46 14.31
C ILE A 118 -8.92 -10.92 14.07
N GLY A 119 -7.98 -11.87 14.13
CA GLY A 119 -8.24 -13.31 14.00
C GLY A 119 -8.79 -14.04 15.23
N ASN A 120 -8.90 -13.40 16.40
CA ASN A 120 -9.17 -14.09 17.68
C ASN A 120 -10.56 -13.83 18.31
N ASN A 121 -11.55 -13.41 17.52
CA ASN A 121 -12.96 -13.49 17.94
C ASN A 121 -13.61 -14.76 17.38
N HIS A 122 -13.21 -15.93 17.90
CA HIS A 122 -14.05 -17.14 17.89
C HIS A 122 -13.92 -17.88 19.24
N SER A 123 -15.01 -17.77 20.02
CA SER A 123 -15.48 -18.70 21.06
C SER A 123 -14.76 -18.73 22.41
N GLY A 124 -15.45 -18.18 23.41
CA GLY A 124 -15.35 -18.48 24.84
C GLY A 124 -16.63 -18.06 25.53
#